data_AF-A0A1B7UHS3-F1
#
_entry.id   AF-A0A1B7UHS3-F1
#
_cell.length_a   1.000
_cell.length_b   1.000
_cell.length_c   1.000
_cell.angle_alpha   90.00
_cell.angle_beta   90.00
_cell.angle_gamma   90.00
#
_symmetry.space_group_name_H-M   'P 1'
#
loop_
_entity.id
_entity.type
_entity.pdbx_description
1 polymer ?
#
loop_
_entity_poly.entity_id
_entity_poly.type
_entity_poly.pdbx_seq_one_letter_code
_entity_poly.pdbx_strand_id
1 'polypeptide(L)'
;MSTAVGEKGAILPDLSDSDNQSRSAVGCQRFVLPDAELWLWPRWLDTKRSAAVMQTLQQQLQWQQPELRLFGNMVSIPRQQVWMGDTHCSYRYSGVTFMPQPWHPLVQKLTAWVNQQLNRQFNCVLLNLYQDGSDHMGWHSDDEPELGFCPDVASLSLGQARRFDLKHKHQQYQLSLPLQDGDLLLMQGPCQQHWLHRVPKQAQASSARLNLTFRYIEKPL
;
A
#
# COMPACT_ATOMS: atom_id res chain seq x y z
N MET A 1 4.42 -26.27 39.17
CA MET A 1 4.82 -24.89 38.90
C MET A 1 4.94 -24.74 37.39
N SER A 2 3.92 -24.19 36.74
CA SER A 2 3.92 -23.96 35.29
C SER A 2 4.22 -22.49 35.04
N THR A 3 5.36 -22.22 34.42
CA THR A 3 5.82 -20.87 34.08
C THR A 3 5.00 -20.33 32.93
N ALA A 4 4.22 -19.29 33.21
CA ALA A 4 3.58 -18.44 32.21
C ALA A 4 4.65 -17.80 31.32
N VAL A 5 4.59 -18.07 30.02
CA VAL A 5 5.32 -17.29 29.02
C VAL A 5 4.57 -15.97 28.88
N GLY A 6 5.09 -14.93 29.49
CA GLY A 6 4.55 -13.58 29.35
C GLY A 6 4.70 -13.11 27.91
N GLU A 7 3.57 -12.85 27.24
CA GLU A 7 3.54 -12.02 26.04
C GLU A 7 4.11 -10.65 26.42
N LYS A 8 5.35 -10.38 26.00
CA LYS A 8 5.86 -9.02 25.96
C LYS A 8 5.06 -8.28 24.89
N GLY A 9 3.96 -7.64 25.29
CA GLY A 9 3.23 -6.71 24.43
C GLY A 9 4.21 -5.67 23.90
N ALA A 10 4.54 -5.74 22.62
CA ALA A 10 5.42 -4.77 21.99
C ALA A 10 4.75 -3.40 22.07
N ILE A 11 5.47 -2.42 22.60
CA ILE A 11 5.00 -1.03 22.67
C ILE A 11 4.87 -0.54 21.22
N LEU A 12 3.63 -0.33 20.78
CA LEU A 12 3.35 0.20 19.45
C LEU A 12 3.82 1.65 19.35
N PRO A 13 4.29 2.11 18.18
CA PRO A 13 4.63 3.51 17.99
C PRO A 13 3.40 4.40 18.24
N ASP A 14 3.65 5.56 18.85
CA ASP A 14 2.61 6.54 19.10
C ASP A 14 2.21 7.27 17.80
N LEU A 15 0.94 7.10 17.43
CA LEU A 15 0.30 7.76 16.28
C LEU A 15 -0.65 8.89 16.73
N SER A 16 -0.57 9.35 17.98
CA SER A 16 -1.48 10.36 18.53
C SER A 16 -1.50 11.69 17.75
N ASP A 17 -2.69 12.28 17.71
CA ASP A 17 -3.14 13.29 16.74
C ASP A 17 -2.46 14.67 16.81
N SER A 18 -1.79 15.03 17.91
CA SER A 18 -1.48 16.44 18.22
C SER A 18 -0.60 17.14 17.18
N ASP A 19 0.30 16.40 16.53
CA ASP A 19 1.32 16.99 15.67
C ASP A 19 1.00 16.88 14.16
N ASN A 20 0.08 16.00 13.75
CA ASN A 20 -0.23 15.81 12.33
C ASN A 20 -1.44 16.63 11.85
N GLN A 21 -2.37 16.98 12.75
CA GLN A 21 -3.54 17.80 12.41
C GLN A 21 -3.16 19.22 11.93
N SER A 22 -1.96 19.69 12.24
CA SER A 22 -1.46 21.00 11.77
C SER A 22 -0.82 20.96 10.38
N ARG A 23 -0.51 19.78 9.84
CA ARG A 23 0.20 19.61 8.55
C ARG A 23 -0.70 19.15 7.40
N SER A 24 -1.89 18.65 7.70
CA SER A 24 -2.83 18.02 6.75
C SER A 24 -3.46 18.97 5.71
N ALA A 25 -3.37 20.30 5.90
CA ALA A 25 -3.95 21.28 4.97
C ALA A 25 -2.92 22.02 4.10
N VAL A 26 -1.63 21.97 4.41
CA VAL A 26 -0.60 22.73 3.68
C VAL A 26 0.25 21.78 2.85
N GLY A 27 0.05 21.75 1.53
CA GLY A 27 0.96 21.07 0.60
C GLY A 27 0.43 19.79 -0.08
N CYS A 28 -0.88 19.53 -0.02
CA CYS A 28 -1.48 18.50 -0.88
C CYS A 28 -1.33 18.88 -2.37
N GLN A 29 -0.85 17.95 -3.18
CA GLN A 29 -0.67 18.12 -4.62
C GLN A 29 -1.75 17.35 -5.36
N ARG A 30 -2.44 18.02 -6.27
CA ARG A 30 -3.48 17.44 -7.11
C ARG A 30 -2.95 17.29 -8.54
N PHE A 31 -3.08 16.09 -9.11
CA PHE A 31 -2.77 15.82 -10.51
C PHE A 31 -4.07 15.47 -11.23
N VAL A 32 -4.47 16.34 -12.15
CA VAL A 32 -5.63 16.11 -13.03
C VAL A 32 -5.12 15.46 -14.30
N LEU A 33 -5.53 14.22 -14.54
CA LEU A 33 -5.14 13.42 -15.70
C LEU A 33 -6.40 13.06 -16.50
N PRO A 34 -6.28 12.71 -17.79
CA PRO A 34 -7.38 12.07 -18.52
C PRO A 34 -7.85 10.83 -17.74
N ASP A 35 -9.15 10.75 -17.43
CA ASP A 35 -9.77 9.56 -16.81
C ASP A 35 -9.15 9.14 -15.46
N ALA A 36 -8.48 10.06 -14.75
CA ALA A 36 -7.91 9.81 -13.44
C ALA A 36 -7.69 11.11 -12.65
N GLU A 37 -7.79 11.00 -11.34
CA GLU A 37 -7.39 12.07 -10.43
C GLU A 37 -6.50 11.49 -9.33
N LEU A 38 -5.34 12.12 -9.14
CA LEU A 38 -4.40 11.75 -8.09
C LEU A 38 -4.28 12.88 -7.08
N TRP A 39 -4.24 12.51 -5.80
CA TRP A 39 -3.94 13.42 -4.71
C TRP A 39 -2.75 12.88 -3.92
N LEU A 40 -1.72 13.70 -3.73
CA LEU A 40 -0.52 13.35 -2.99
C LEU A 40 -0.40 14.27 -1.78
N TRP A 41 -0.24 13.69 -0.60
CA TRP A 41 0.12 14.38 0.64
C TRP A 41 1.57 14.03 0.97
N PRO A 42 2.53 14.91 0.62
CA PRO A 42 3.94 14.64 0.88
C PRO A 42 4.22 14.63 2.38
N ARG A 43 5.02 13.66 2.85
CA ARG A 43 5.37 13.50 4.28
C ARG A 43 4.15 13.54 5.20
N TRP A 44 3.05 12.90 4.77
CA TRP A 44 1.83 12.74 5.56
C TRP A 44 2.10 12.02 6.88
N LEU A 45 3.01 11.04 6.86
CA LEU A 45 3.61 10.48 8.07
C LEU A 45 5.02 11.05 8.22
N ASP A 46 5.33 11.65 9.37
CA ASP A 46 6.68 12.18 9.60
C ASP A 46 7.73 11.07 9.67
N THR A 47 8.98 11.41 9.37
CA THR A 47 10.10 10.45 9.27
C THR A 47 10.31 9.64 10.55
N LYS A 48 10.06 10.20 11.74
CA LYS A 48 10.25 9.47 13.00
C LYS A 48 9.18 8.39 13.14
N ARG A 49 7.92 8.73 12.89
CA ARG A 49 6.81 7.76 12.89
C ARG A 49 6.97 6.73 11.77
N SER A 50 7.36 7.16 10.57
CA SER A 50 7.60 6.27 9.44
C SER A 50 8.64 5.20 9.78
N ALA A 51 9.80 5.60 10.31
CA ALA A 51 10.86 4.68 10.71
C ALA A 51 10.38 3.68 11.78
N ALA A 52 9.65 4.16 12.80
CA ALA A 52 9.14 3.30 13.87
C ALA A 52 8.06 2.31 13.38
N VAL A 53 7.16 2.76 12.50
CA VAL A 53 6.16 1.91 11.84
C VAL A 53 6.85 0.84 11.00
N MET A 54 7.78 1.25 10.13
CA MET A 54 8.50 0.35 9.24
C MET A 54 9.28 -0.70 10.02
N GLN A 55 10.03 -0.30 11.06
CA GLN A 55 10.76 -1.22 11.93
C GLN A 55 9.83 -2.24 12.59
N THR A 56 8.72 -1.77 13.17
CA THR A 56 7.75 -2.61 13.87
C THR A 56 7.12 -3.64 12.93
N LEU A 57 6.62 -3.20 11.78
CA LEU A 57 5.95 -4.09 10.81
C LEU A 57 6.92 -5.06 10.14
N GLN A 58 8.14 -4.64 9.83
CA GLN A 58 9.15 -5.55 9.30
C GLN A 58 9.49 -6.68 10.27
N GLN A 59 9.56 -6.39 11.56
CA GLN A 59 9.89 -7.36 12.60
C GLN A 59 8.72 -8.28 13.00
N GLN A 60 7.49 -7.77 12.98
CA GLN A 60 6.34 -8.46 13.58
C GLN A 60 5.46 -9.17 12.55
N LEU A 61 5.54 -8.82 11.27
CA LEU A 61 4.72 -9.45 10.24
C LEU A 61 5.37 -10.70 9.66
N GLN A 62 4.52 -11.68 9.34
CA GLN A 62 4.92 -12.88 8.62
C GLN A 62 4.90 -12.61 7.11
N TRP A 63 6.00 -12.04 6.62
CA TRP A 63 6.20 -11.72 5.20
C TRP A 63 6.16 -12.96 4.32
N GLN A 64 5.40 -12.89 3.22
CA GLN A 64 5.27 -13.97 2.26
C GLN A 64 5.81 -13.54 0.89
N GLN A 65 6.31 -14.49 0.11
CA GLN A 65 6.72 -14.28 -1.28
C GLN A 65 6.01 -15.31 -2.16
N PRO A 66 4.72 -15.12 -2.47
CA PRO A 66 3.93 -16.09 -3.20
C PRO A 66 4.44 -16.26 -4.64
N GLU A 67 4.17 -17.43 -5.21
CA GLU A 67 4.38 -17.71 -6.61
C GLU A 67 3.10 -17.45 -7.40
N LEU A 68 3.24 -16.77 -8.54
CA LEU A 68 2.14 -16.53 -9.46
C LEU A 68 2.37 -17.30 -10.76
N ARG A 69 1.26 -17.73 -11.37
CA ARG A 69 1.31 -18.35 -12.69
C ARG A 69 1.39 -17.28 -13.77
N LEU A 70 2.58 -17.09 -14.34
CA LEU A 70 2.84 -16.19 -15.46
C LEU A 70 3.26 -16.99 -16.69
N PHE A 71 2.54 -16.82 -17.80
CA PHE A 71 2.79 -17.56 -19.06
C PHE A 71 2.91 -19.09 -18.89
N GLY A 72 2.12 -19.66 -17.98
CA GLY A 72 2.11 -21.10 -17.69
C GLY A 72 3.15 -21.56 -16.65
N ASN A 73 4.14 -20.73 -16.31
CA ASN A 73 5.17 -21.03 -15.31
C ASN A 73 4.84 -20.40 -13.95
N MET A 74 5.23 -21.08 -12.86
CA MET A 74 5.17 -20.50 -11.52
C MET A 74 6.42 -19.64 -11.30
N VAL A 75 6.23 -18.38 -10.93
CA VAL A 75 7.32 -17.43 -10.69
C VAL A 75 7.05 -16.72 -9.37
N SER A 76 8.02 -16.75 -8.45
CA SER A 76 7.96 -15.98 -7.21
C SER A 76 7.88 -14.49 -7.52
N ILE A 77 6.99 -13.78 -6.84
CA ILE A 77 6.91 -12.33 -7.03
C ILE A 77 8.20 -11.66 -6.53
N PRO A 78 8.71 -10.62 -7.22
CA PRO A 78 9.96 -9.96 -6.88
C PRO A 78 9.76 -8.90 -5.80
N ARG A 79 9.15 -9.30 -4.67
CA ARG A 79 8.92 -8.53 -3.44
C ARG A 79 8.30 -9.44 -2.38
N GLN A 80 8.31 -9.02 -1.12
CA GLN A 80 7.52 -9.67 -0.08
C GLN A 80 6.19 -8.94 0.12
N GLN A 81 5.16 -9.65 0.55
CA GLN A 81 3.86 -9.07 0.82
C GLN A 81 3.13 -9.70 2.00
N VAL A 82 2.19 -8.94 2.56
CA VAL A 82 1.18 -9.41 3.51
C VAL A 82 -0.16 -8.78 3.14
N TRP A 83 -1.19 -9.60 3.03
CA TRP A 83 -2.56 -9.16 2.80
C TRP A 83 -3.32 -9.19 4.13
N MET A 84 -3.91 -8.06 4.53
CA MET A 84 -4.70 -7.92 5.76
C MET A 84 -6.04 -7.29 5.44
N GLY A 85 -7.07 -7.60 6.22
CA GLY A 85 -8.39 -7.06 5.99
C GLY A 85 -9.45 -7.68 6.87
N ASP A 86 -10.67 -7.21 6.69
CA ASP A 86 -11.85 -7.87 7.23
C ASP A 86 -11.98 -9.29 6.66
N THR A 87 -12.65 -10.19 7.38
CA THR A 87 -12.67 -11.63 7.06
C THR A 87 -13.23 -11.96 5.67
N HIS A 88 -14.09 -11.10 5.11
CA HIS A 88 -14.66 -11.25 3.77
C HIS A 88 -13.77 -10.69 2.65
N CYS A 89 -12.68 -9.98 2.99
CA CYS A 89 -11.80 -9.33 2.02
C CYS A 89 -10.82 -10.31 1.36
N SER A 90 -11.31 -11.45 0.86
CA SER A 90 -10.54 -12.33 -0.01
C SER A 90 -10.54 -11.79 -1.44
N TYR A 91 -9.43 -11.92 -2.16
CA TYR A 91 -9.36 -11.58 -3.59
C TYR A 91 -8.59 -12.63 -4.38
N ARG A 92 -8.88 -12.74 -5.68
CA ARG A 92 -8.17 -13.63 -6.59
C ARG A 92 -7.25 -12.86 -7.53
N TYR A 93 -5.97 -13.21 -7.53
CA TYR A 93 -4.99 -12.60 -8.42
C TYR A 93 -4.10 -13.64 -9.08
N SER A 94 -3.98 -13.57 -10.41
CA SER A 94 -3.18 -14.48 -11.25
C SER A 94 -3.42 -15.97 -10.98
N GLY A 95 -4.67 -16.34 -10.68
CA GLY A 95 -5.11 -17.71 -10.40
C GLY A 95 -4.95 -18.17 -8.95
N VAL A 96 -4.39 -17.33 -8.06
CA VAL A 96 -4.21 -17.61 -6.64
C VAL A 96 -5.23 -16.81 -5.84
N THR A 97 -5.89 -17.45 -4.86
CA THR A 97 -6.78 -16.79 -3.91
C THR A 97 -5.98 -16.38 -2.67
N PHE A 98 -6.04 -15.10 -2.32
CA PHE A 98 -5.40 -14.55 -1.13
C PHE A 98 -6.44 -14.32 -0.04
N MET A 99 -6.27 -15.02 1.09
CA MET A 99 -7.07 -14.82 2.30
C MET A 99 -6.43 -13.74 3.17
N PRO A 100 -7.21 -12.79 3.72
CA PRO A 100 -6.66 -11.75 4.58
C PRO A 100 -6.16 -12.36 5.89
N GLN A 101 -4.96 -11.97 6.30
CA GLN A 101 -4.51 -12.17 7.67
C GLN A 101 -5.28 -11.23 8.60
N PRO A 102 -5.47 -11.62 9.89
CA PRO A 102 -6.01 -10.72 10.88
C PRO A 102 -5.23 -9.40 10.95
N TRP A 103 -5.95 -8.31 11.19
CA TRP A 103 -5.34 -7.00 11.32
C TRP A 103 -4.26 -6.97 12.41
N HIS A 104 -3.06 -6.55 12.03
CA HIS A 104 -2.09 -6.10 13.02
C HIS A 104 -2.56 -4.77 13.64
N PRO A 105 -2.52 -4.58 14.98
CA PRO A 105 -3.08 -3.39 15.62
C PRO A 105 -2.55 -2.06 15.07
N LEU A 106 -1.27 -2.00 14.73
CA LEU A 106 -0.68 -0.80 14.10
C LEU A 106 -1.21 -0.54 12.70
N VAL A 107 -1.42 -1.60 11.90
CA VAL A 107 -1.95 -1.48 10.55
C VAL A 107 -3.41 -1.03 10.62
N GLN A 108 -4.20 -1.58 11.55
CA GLN A 108 -5.58 -1.15 11.79
C GLN A 108 -5.67 0.34 12.14
N LYS A 109 -4.79 0.84 13.03
CA LYS A 109 -4.72 2.26 13.37
C LYS A 109 -4.37 3.13 12.16
N LEU A 110 -3.40 2.72 11.34
CA LEU A 110 -3.05 3.43 10.11
C LEU A 110 -4.22 3.45 9.11
N THR A 111 -4.92 2.33 8.93
CA THR A 111 -6.13 2.26 8.08
C THR A 111 -7.20 3.23 8.56
N ALA A 112 -7.49 3.26 9.88
CA ALA A 112 -8.47 4.19 10.45
C ALA A 112 -8.08 5.65 10.19
N TRP A 113 -6.79 5.98 10.33
CA TRP A 113 -6.30 7.33 10.10
C TRP A 113 -6.37 7.75 8.63
N VAL A 114 -5.98 6.86 7.71
CA VAL A 114 -6.12 7.07 6.26
C VAL A 114 -7.59 7.27 5.89
N ASN A 115 -8.49 6.45 6.43
CA ASN A 115 -9.93 6.58 6.22
C ASN A 115 -10.48 7.93 6.69
N GLN A 116 -10.04 8.40 7.86
CA GLN A 116 -10.42 9.72 8.38
C GLN A 116 -9.89 10.84 7.49
N GLN A 117 -8.61 10.79 7.10
CA GLN A 117 -7.97 11.82 6.26
C GLN A 117 -8.64 11.94 4.88
N LEU A 118 -9.01 10.80 4.28
CA LEU A 118 -9.52 10.74 2.91
C LEU A 118 -11.04 10.69 2.84
N ASN A 119 -11.73 10.64 3.99
CA ASN A 119 -13.16 10.37 4.07
C ASN A 119 -13.54 9.12 3.25
N ARG A 120 -12.92 7.98 3.59
CA ARG A 120 -13.08 6.67 2.94
C ARG A 120 -13.30 5.57 3.98
N GLN A 121 -13.59 4.36 3.49
CA GLN A 121 -13.90 3.19 4.31
C GLN A 121 -13.09 1.97 3.89
N PHE A 122 -11.80 2.14 3.58
CA PHE A 122 -10.92 1.02 3.28
C PHE A 122 -10.98 -0.05 4.37
N ASN A 123 -11.15 -1.30 3.96
CA ASN A 123 -11.38 -2.46 4.82
C ASN A 123 -10.39 -3.61 4.54
N CYS A 124 -9.39 -3.35 3.69
CA CYS A 124 -8.27 -4.24 3.45
C CYS A 124 -7.04 -3.45 3.00
N VAL A 125 -5.87 -4.08 3.13
CA VAL A 125 -4.58 -3.49 2.79
C VAL A 125 -3.59 -4.56 2.32
N LEU A 126 -2.91 -4.26 1.21
CA LEU A 126 -1.76 -5.03 0.75
C LEU A 126 -0.47 -4.31 1.15
N LEU A 127 0.25 -4.89 2.09
CA LEU A 127 1.59 -4.46 2.43
C LEU A 127 2.57 -5.09 1.45
N ASN A 128 3.41 -4.28 0.81
CA ASN A 128 4.46 -4.69 -0.09
C ASN A 128 5.81 -4.20 0.43
N LEU A 129 6.73 -5.13 0.71
CA LEU A 129 8.09 -4.86 1.11
C LEU A 129 9.03 -5.12 -0.06
N TYR A 130 9.66 -4.05 -0.55
CA TYR A 130 10.70 -4.07 -1.55
C TYR A 130 12.03 -3.95 -0.81
N GLN A 131 12.88 -4.97 -0.85
CA GLN A 131 14.13 -4.98 -0.08
C GLN A 131 15.15 -3.99 -0.64
N ASP A 132 15.17 -3.85 -1.96
CA ASP A 132 16.03 -2.91 -2.67
C ASP A 132 15.44 -2.57 -4.06
N GLY A 133 16.27 -1.99 -4.92
CA GLY A 133 15.95 -1.60 -6.28
C GLY A 133 15.75 -2.73 -7.29
N SER A 134 16.10 -3.97 -6.94
CA SER A 134 15.88 -5.15 -7.78
C SER A 134 14.44 -5.66 -7.68
N ASP A 135 13.82 -5.48 -6.50
CA ASP A 135 12.40 -5.70 -6.26
C ASP A 135 11.56 -4.66 -7.01
N HIS A 136 10.45 -5.12 -7.59
CA HIS A 136 9.63 -4.30 -8.48
C HIS A 136 8.19 -4.81 -8.58
N MET A 137 7.35 -4.00 -9.20
CA MET A 137 6.02 -4.39 -9.64
C MET A 137 5.87 -3.96 -11.09
N GLY A 138 5.46 -4.88 -11.96
CA GLY A 138 5.26 -4.62 -13.37
C GLY A 138 4.11 -3.65 -13.63
N TRP A 139 3.88 -3.33 -14.91
CA TRP A 139 2.70 -2.57 -15.31
C TRP A 139 1.43 -3.36 -14.98
N HIS A 140 0.54 -2.78 -14.18
CA HIS A 140 -0.74 -3.36 -13.79
C HIS A 140 -1.75 -2.26 -13.46
N SER A 141 -3.01 -2.65 -13.26
CA SER A 141 -4.06 -1.84 -12.64
C SER A 141 -4.58 -2.61 -11.43
N ASP A 142 -5.13 -1.90 -10.45
CA ASP A 142 -5.91 -2.52 -9.37
C ASP A 142 -7.36 -2.68 -9.87
N ASP A 143 -7.57 -3.59 -10.84
CA ASP A 143 -8.85 -3.83 -11.53
C ASP A 143 -9.47 -5.20 -11.22
N GLU A 144 -9.11 -5.77 -10.06
CA GLU A 144 -9.75 -6.98 -9.55
C GLU A 144 -11.27 -6.79 -9.39
N PRO A 145 -12.11 -7.72 -9.89
CA PRO A 145 -13.57 -7.60 -9.82
C PRO A 145 -14.12 -7.35 -8.41
N GLU A 146 -13.45 -7.90 -7.39
CA GLU A 146 -13.79 -7.78 -5.97
C GLU A 146 -13.69 -6.32 -5.45
N LEU A 147 -12.97 -5.44 -6.15
CA LEU A 147 -12.85 -4.02 -5.81
C LEU A 147 -14.02 -3.17 -6.34
N GLY A 148 -14.89 -3.74 -7.17
CA GLY A 148 -16.04 -3.04 -7.73
C GLY A 148 -15.69 -2.07 -8.86
N PHE A 149 -16.63 -1.17 -9.17
CA PHE A 149 -16.49 -0.21 -10.27
C PHE A 149 -15.77 1.07 -9.81
N CYS A 150 -14.72 1.46 -10.53
CA CYS A 150 -13.89 2.65 -10.22
C CYS A 150 -13.40 2.68 -8.76
N PRO A 151 -12.62 1.68 -8.31
CA PRO A 151 -12.17 1.65 -6.94
C PRO A 151 -11.19 2.78 -6.65
N ASP A 152 -11.41 3.45 -5.53
CA ASP A 152 -10.41 4.31 -4.93
C ASP A 152 -9.32 3.45 -4.28
N VAL A 153 -8.07 3.84 -4.47
CA VAL A 153 -6.90 3.14 -3.93
C VAL A 153 -5.98 4.16 -3.28
N ALA A 154 -5.72 3.97 -1.98
CA ALA A 154 -4.74 4.78 -1.26
C ALA A 154 -3.42 4.01 -1.07
N SER A 155 -2.28 4.69 -1.18
CA SER A 155 -0.94 4.14 -1.08
C SER A 155 -0.10 4.98 -0.13
N LEU A 156 0.30 4.41 1.00
CA LEU A 156 1.27 5.00 1.93
C LEU A 156 2.65 4.39 1.68
N SER A 157 3.65 5.23 1.38
CA SER A 157 5.03 4.82 1.14
C SER A 157 5.93 5.17 2.33
N LEU A 158 6.72 4.22 2.80
CA LEU A 158 7.64 4.35 3.93
C LEU A 158 9.05 3.87 3.54
N GLY A 159 10.09 4.53 4.05
CA GLY A 159 11.49 4.18 3.81
C GLY A 159 12.03 4.75 2.48
N GLN A 160 12.81 3.93 1.78
CA GLN A 160 13.53 4.37 0.58
C GLN A 160 12.57 4.87 -0.51
N ALA A 161 12.81 6.09 -0.99
CA ALA A 161 12.03 6.67 -2.09
C ALA A 161 12.14 5.80 -3.35
N ARG A 162 11.01 5.56 -4.02
CA ARG A 162 10.95 4.82 -5.28
C ARG A 162 10.08 5.53 -6.29
N ARG A 163 10.40 5.35 -7.56
CA ARG A 163 9.62 5.88 -8.67
C ARG A 163 8.32 5.10 -8.81
N PHE A 164 7.24 5.82 -9.04
CA PHE A 164 5.92 5.29 -9.35
C PHE A 164 5.54 5.83 -10.72
N ASP A 165 5.56 4.96 -11.73
CA ASP A 165 5.24 5.34 -13.10
C ASP A 165 3.78 5.01 -13.39
N LEU A 166 3.06 5.93 -14.02
CA LEU A 166 1.72 5.72 -14.59
C LEU A 166 1.76 5.93 -16.11
N LYS A 167 0.98 5.13 -16.84
CA LYS A 167 0.72 5.35 -18.27
C LYS A 167 -0.74 5.04 -18.61
N HIS A 168 -1.34 5.85 -19.47
CA HIS A 168 -2.69 5.60 -19.94
C HIS A 168 -2.69 4.39 -20.90
N LYS A 169 -3.71 3.53 -20.83
CA LYS A 169 -3.83 2.29 -21.63
C LYS A 169 -4.03 2.57 -23.12
N HIS A 170 -4.78 3.63 -23.45
CA HIS A 170 -5.22 3.95 -24.82
C HIS A 170 -4.74 5.30 -25.36
N GLN A 171 -4.05 6.11 -24.56
CA GLN A 171 -3.64 7.48 -24.90
C GLN A 171 -2.16 7.65 -24.59
N GLN A 172 -1.50 8.62 -25.21
CA GLN A 172 -0.06 8.84 -25.03
C GLN A 172 0.26 9.71 -23.80
N TYR A 173 -0.44 9.49 -22.69
CA TYR A 173 -0.17 10.17 -21.42
C TYR A 173 0.62 9.29 -20.46
N GLN A 174 1.62 9.88 -19.81
CA GLN A 174 2.45 9.25 -18.80
C GLN A 174 2.74 10.24 -17.68
N LEU A 175 2.89 9.73 -16.46
CA LEU A 175 3.31 10.49 -15.29
C LEU A 175 4.32 9.64 -14.51
N SER A 176 5.35 10.25 -13.95
CA SER A 176 6.30 9.56 -13.09
C SER A 176 6.50 10.38 -11.83
N LEU A 177 6.21 9.77 -10.68
CA LEU A 177 6.26 10.41 -9.38
C LEU A 177 7.29 9.70 -8.50
N PRO A 178 8.26 10.41 -7.89
CA PRO A 178 9.02 9.85 -6.79
C PRO A 178 8.13 9.84 -5.54
N LEU A 179 7.76 8.66 -5.04
CA LEU A 179 7.07 8.52 -3.76
C LEU A 179 8.13 8.41 -2.66
N GLN A 180 8.16 9.41 -1.78
CA GLN A 180 9.13 9.56 -0.70
C GLN A 180 8.64 8.92 0.60
N ASP A 181 9.52 8.93 1.60
CA ASP A 181 9.20 8.49 2.95
C ASP A 181 8.03 9.29 3.54
N GLY A 182 6.99 8.58 3.96
CA GLY A 182 5.79 9.14 4.57
C GLY A 182 4.75 9.70 3.61
N ASP A 183 4.96 9.58 2.29
CA ASP A 183 4.01 10.10 1.30
C ASP A 183 2.73 9.23 1.25
N LEU A 184 1.57 9.89 1.25
CA LEU A 184 0.26 9.28 1.02
C LEU A 184 -0.27 9.70 -0.34
N LEU A 185 -0.52 8.75 -1.23
CA LEU A 185 -1.09 8.94 -2.56
C LEU A 185 -2.51 8.34 -2.60
N LEU A 186 -3.49 9.09 -3.09
CA LEU A 186 -4.82 8.59 -3.45
C LEU A 186 -4.96 8.57 -4.97
N MET A 187 -5.30 7.42 -5.53
CA MET A 187 -5.75 7.23 -6.91
C MET A 187 -7.27 7.05 -6.90
N GLN A 188 -8.01 7.93 -7.56
CA GLN A 188 -9.48 7.89 -7.57
C GLN A 188 -10.09 8.06 -8.96
N GLY A 189 -11.41 7.90 -9.04
CA GLY A 189 -12.15 7.93 -10.30
C GLY A 189 -11.87 6.70 -11.15
N PRO A 190 -11.97 6.77 -12.48
CA PRO A 190 -11.80 5.60 -13.34
C PRO A 190 -10.30 5.27 -13.59
N CYS A 191 -9.41 5.69 -12.68
CA CYS A 191 -7.97 5.51 -12.79
C CYS A 191 -7.58 4.05 -13.05
N GLN A 192 -8.09 3.10 -12.25
CA GLN A 192 -7.72 1.69 -12.41
C GLN A 192 -8.24 1.08 -13.73
N GLN A 193 -9.28 1.68 -14.32
CA GLN A 193 -9.80 1.24 -15.62
C GLN A 193 -8.91 1.71 -16.76
N HIS A 194 -8.42 2.95 -16.72
CA HIS A 194 -7.74 3.58 -17.86
C HIS A 194 -6.22 3.69 -17.74
N TRP A 195 -5.67 3.51 -16.54
CA TRP A 195 -4.24 3.68 -16.27
C TRP A 195 -3.59 2.42 -15.75
N LEU A 196 -2.40 2.15 -16.27
CA LEU A 196 -1.47 1.18 -15.71
C LEU A 196 -0.47 1.93 -14.84
N HIS A 197 -0.07 1.32 -13.73
CA HIS A 197 0.99 1.83 -12.88
C HIS A 197 2.03 0.75 -12.56
N ARG A 198 3.22 1.17 -12.13
CA ARG A 198 4.32 0.27 -11.75
C ARG A 198 5.27 0.89 -10.75
N VAL A 199 6.02 0.02 -10.07
CA VAL A 199 7.25 0.37 -9.35
C VAL A 199 8.40 -0.28 -10.11
N PRO A 200 9.16 0.46 -10.95
CA PRO A 200 10.20 -0.12 -11.79
C PRO A 200 11.44 -0.51 -10.97
N LYS A 201 12.27 -1.40 -11.53
CA LYS A 201 13.62 -1.64 -11.02
C LYS A 201 14.42 -0.34 -11.02
N GLN A 202 15.19 -0.10 -9.96
CA GLN A 202 16.00 1.10 -9.79
C GLN A 202 17.32 0.73 -9.11
N ALA A 203 18.37 0.45 -9.89
CA ALA A 203 19.65 -0.05 -9.38
C ALA A 203 20.30 0.81 -8.26
N GLN A 204 19.98 2.11 -8.20
CA GLN A 204 20.48 3.02 -7.18
C GLN A 204 19.74 2.92 -5.82
N ALA A 205 18.60 2.25 -5.76
CA ALA A 205 17.89 2.04 -4.50
C ALA A 205 18.50 0.85 -3.76
N SER A 206 19.17 1.12 -2.64
CA SER A 206 19.92 0.12 -1.85
C SER A 206 19.34 -0.11 -0.46
N SER A 207 18.10 0.32 -0.23
CA SER A 207 17.43 0.22 1.07
C SER A 207 15.97 -0.10 0.88
N ALA A 208 15.37 -0.68 1.93
CA ALA A 208 14.02 -1.18 1.86
C ALA A 208 13.00 -0.05 1.70
N ARG A 209 11.93 -0.36 0.97
CA ARG A 209 10.69 0.44 0.89
C ARG A 209 9.54 -0.44 1.33
N LEU A 210 8.76 0.06 2.28
CA LEU A 210 7.47 -0.53 2.66
C LEU A 210 6.34 0.30 2.05
N ASN A 211 5.36 -0.35 1.44
CA ASN A 211 4.18 0.28 0.88
C ASN A 211 2.92 -0.38 1.42
N LEU A 212 1.97 0.41 1.90
CA LEU A 212 0.64 -0.05 2.30
C LEU A 212 -0.37 0.44 1.27
N THR A 213 -0.98 -0.47 0.51
CA THR A 213 -2.03 -0.15 -0.47
C THR A 213 -3.40 -0.50 0.11
N PHE A 214 -4.17 0.50 0.50
CA PHE A 214 -5.50 0.38 1.12
C PHE A 214 -6.58 0.33 0.04
N ARG A 215 -7.53 -0.59 0.22
CA ARG A 215 -8.61 -0.85 -0.72
C ARG A 215 -9.92 -1.13 0.01
N TYR A 216 -11.00 -1.09 -0.75
CA TYR A 216 -12.32 -1.51 -0.30
C TYR A 216 -12.78 -2.73 -1.09
N ILE A 217 -13.22 -3.77 -0.38
CA ILE A 217 -13.92 -4.91 -0.97
C ILE A 217 -15.33 -4.95 -0.40
N GLU A 218 -16.33 -4.94 -1.28
CA GLU A 218 -17.72 -4.99 -0.89
C GLU A 218 -18.03 -6.32 -0.18
N LYS A 219 -18.84 -6.26 0.88
CA LYS A 219 -19.24 -7.47 1.60
C LYS A 219 -20.24 -8.24 0.73
N PRO A 220 -20.03 -9.54 0.48
CA PRO A 220 -21.03 -10.36 -0.20
C PRO A 220 -22.37 -10.28 0.53
N LEU A 221 -23.47 -10.15 -0.22
CA LEU A 221 -24.85 -10.19 0.28
C LEU A 221 -25.17 -11.53 0.95
#